data_AF-A0A940WYL8-F1
#
_entry.id   AF-A0A940WYL8-F1
#
_cell.length_a   1.000
_cell.length_b   1.000
_cell.length_c   1.000
_cell.angle_alpha   90.00
_cell.angle_beta   90.00
_cell.angle_gamma   90.00
#
_symmetry.space_group_name_H-M   'P 1'
#
loop_
_entity.id
_entity.type
_entity.pdbx_description
1 polymer ?
#
loop_
_entity_poly.entity_id
_entity_poly.type
_entity_poly.pdbx_seq_one_letter_code
_entity_poly.pdbx_strand_id
1 'polypeptide(L)' 'MKELEPLDNDRFTTAQLSSELVERVKGLEAEIKNETEKDVILIAYEESQHNPS' A
#
# COMPACT_ATOMS: atom_id res chain seq x y z
N MET A 1 13.19 -23.23 21.98
CA MET A 1 12.59 -23.21 20.63
C MET A 1 12.54 -21.76 20.21
N LYS A 2 13.00 -21.42 19.00
CA LYS A 2 13.00 -20.04 18.53
C LYS A 2 11.58 -19.72 18.06
N GLU A 3 10.89 -18.85 18.77
CA GLU A 3 9.58 -18.33 18.38
C GLU A 3 9.76 -17.63 17.03
N LEU A 4 9.03 -18.11 16.00
CA LEU A 4 8.92 -17.42 14.72
C LEU A 4 7.88 -16.33 14.92
N GLU A 5 8.32 -15.07 14.96
CA GLU A 5 7.41 -13.91 14.97
C GLU A 5 6.44 -14.02 13.77
N PRO A 6 5.16 -13.66 13.92
CA PRO A 6 4.20 -13.74 12.83
C PRO A 6 4.71 -12.87 11.68
N LEU A 7 4.90 -13.48 10.51
CA LEU A 7 5.31 -12.78 9.30
C LEU A 7 4.30 -11.65 9.03
N ASP A 8 4.76 -10.40 9.06
CA ASP A 8 3.99 -9.18 8.78
C ASP A 8 3.31 -9.13 7.38
N ASN A 9 3.49 -10.18 6.58
CA ASN A 9 2.99 -10.28 5.20
C ASN A 9 1.46 -10.44 5.09
N ASP A 10 0.75 -10.79 6.17
CA ASP A 10 -0.72 -10.94 6.15
C ASP A 10 -1.49 -9.60 6.23
N ARG A 11 -0.79 -8.46 6.35
CA ARG A 11 -1.42 -7.14 6.47
C ARG A 11 -1.49 -6.35 5.17
N PHE A 12 -0.83 -6.83 4.13
CA PHE A 12 -0.68 -6.09 2.88
C PHE A 12 -1.19 -6.95 1.71
N THR A 13 -1.94 -6.33 0.81
CA THR A 13 -2.33 -6.93 -0.46
C THR A 13 -1.79 -6.06 -1.58
N THR A 14 -1.29 -6.70 -2.63
CA THR A 14 -0.92 -6.01 -3.87
C THR A 14 -2.11 -5.99 -4.81
N ALA A 15 -2.22 -4.93 -5.61
CA ALA A 15 -3.24 -4.79 -6.63
C ALA A 15 -2.65 -4.08 -7.84
N GLN A 16 -2.95 -4.58 -9.03
CA GLN A 16 -2.58 -3.90 -10.27
C GLN A 16 -3.61 -2.82 -10.56
N LEU A 17 -3.20 -1.56 -10.46
CA LEU A 17 -4.08 -0.41 -10.70
C LEU A 17 -3.85 0.16 -12.10
N SER A 18 -4.95 0.44 -12.81
CA SER A 18 -4.91 1.28 -14.01
C SER A 18 -4.68 2.75 -13.62
N SER A 19 -4.28 3.59 -14.57
CA SER A 19 -4.09 5.04 -14.32
C SER A 19 -5.34 5.72 -13.77
N GLU A 20 -6.54 5.31 -14.23
CA GLU A 20 -7.82 5.82 -13.72
C GLU A 20 -8.02 5.47 -12.23
N LEU A 21 -7.69 4.22 -11.85
CA LEU A 21 -7.81 3.77 -10.46
C LEU A 21 -6.79 4.46 -9.56
N VAL A 22 -5.58 4.75 -10.06
CA VAL A 22 -4.57 5.53 -9.34
C VAL A 22 -5.07 6.93 -9.02
N GLU A 23 -5.65 7.62 -9.99
CA GLU A 23 -6.21 8.97 -9.77
C GLU A 23 -7.38 8.92 -8.77
N ARG A 24 -8.21 7.88 -8.82
CA ARG A 24 -9.29 7.68 -7.85
C ARG A 24 -8.76 7.47 -6.42
N VAL A 25 -7.68 6.69 -6.25
CA VAL A 25 -7.05 6.48 -4.94
C VAL A 25 -6.48 7.79 -4.38
N LYS A 26 -5.85 8.62 -5.22
CA LYS A 26 -5.38 9.96 -4.80
C LYS A 26 -6.53 10.88 -4.39
N GLY A 27 -7.68 10.80 -5.08
CA GLY A 27 -8.89 11.53 -4.69
C GLY A 27 -9.37 11.13 -3.29
N LEU A 28 -9.43 9.82 -3.02
CA LEU A 28 -9.81 9.30 -1.70
C LEU A 28 -8.83 9.72 -0.60
N GLU A 29 -7.52 9.79 -0.89
CA GLU A 29 -6.52 10.29 0.05
C GLU A 29 -6.83 11.73 0.48
N ALA A 30 -7.19 12.60 -0.47
CA ALA A 30 -7.56 13.99 -0.18
C ALA A 30 -8.86 14.09 0.64
N GLU A 31 -9.87 13.29 0.32
CA GLU A 31 -11.13 13.23 1.07
C GLU A 31 -10.89 12.80 2.53
N ILE A 32 -10.14 11.71 2.75
CA ILE A 32 -9.86 11.19 4.09
C ILE A 32 -9.03 12.19 4.89
N LYS A 33 -8.04 12.83 4.28
CA LYS A 33 -7.25 13.88 4.94
C LYS A 33 -8.14 15.03 5.43
N ASN A 34 -9.09 15.46 4.61
CA ASN A 34 -10.01 16.53 4.96
C ASN A 34 -10.96 16.14 6.11
N GLU A 35 -11.49 14.91 6.09
CA GLU A 35 -12.43 14.43 7.11
C GLU A 35 -11.78 14.12 8.46
N THR A 36 -10.51 13.67 8.45
CA THR A 36 -9.85 13.17 9.66
C THR A 36 -8.90 14.16 10.31
N GLU A 37 -8.57 15.26 9.62
CA GLU A 37 -7.46 16.18 9.97
C GLU A 37 -6.13 15.46 10.22
N LYS A 38 -5.97 14.26 9.68
CA LYS A 38 -4.77 13.42 9.81
C LYS A 38 -4.10 13.24 8.47
N ASP A 39 -2.78 13.10 8.50
CA ASP A 39 -2.02 12.73 7.32
C ASP A 39 -2.25 11.27 6.99
N VAL A 40 -2.70 11.02 5.75
CA VAL A 40 -2.77 9.70 5.14
C VAL A 40 -1.50 9.53 4.33
N ILE A 41 -0.84 8.38 4.44
CA ILE A 41 0.35 8.04 3.65
C ILE A 41 0.00 6.83 2.79
N LEU A 42 -0.06 7.04 1.48
CA LEU A 42 -0.16 5.95 0.51
C LEU A 42 1.25 5.46 0.15
N ILE A 43 1.58 4.22 0.49
CA ILE A 43 2.85 3.59 0.09
C ILE A 43 2.55 2.57 -1.01
N ALA A 44 2.99 2.85 -2.24
CA ALA A 44 2.94 1.92 -3.35
C ALA A 44 4.31 1.30 -3.56
N TYR A 45 4.38 -0.04 -3.53
CA TYR A 45 5.59 -0.79 -3.88
C TYR A 45 5.44 -1.35 -5.29
N GLU A 46 6.40 -1.05 -6.16
CA GLU A 46 6.53 -1.74 -7.44
C GLU A 46 7.29 -3.05 -7.20
N GLU A 47 6.62 -4.19 -7.36
CA GLU A 47 7.33 -5.48 -7.42
C GLU A 47 8.15 -5.53 -8.70
N SER A 48 9.39 -5.05 -8.60
CA SER A 48 10.38 -5.23 -9.64
C SER A 48 10.68 -6.73 -9.77
N GLN A 49 10.45 -7.32 -10.95
CA GLN A 49 10.79 -8.72 -11.27
C GLN A 49 12.30 -9.04 -11.20
N HIS A 50 13.13 -8.15 -10.67
CA HIS A 50 14.55 -8.36 -10.47
C HIS A 50 14.83 -9.07 -9.15
N ASN A 51 14.62 -10.39 -9.13
CA ASN A 51 15.47 -11.25 -8.32
C ASN A 51 16.81 -11.43 -9.05
N PRO A 52 17.95 -10.95 -8.53
CA PRO A 52 19.22 -11.55 -8.89
C PRO A 52 19.24 -12.96 -8.29
N SER A 53 19.30 -13.96 -9.16
CA SER A 53 19.60 -15.36 -8.81
C SER A 53 20.96 -15.50 -8.15
#